data_AF-A0A9P6BP44-F1
#
_entry.id   AF-A0A9P6BP44-F1
#
_cell.length_a   1.000
_cell.length_b   1.000
_cell.length_c   1.000
_cell.angle_alpha   90.00
_cell.angle_beta   90.00
_cell.angle_gamma   90.00
#
_symmetry.space_group_name_H-M   'P 1'
#
loop_
_entity.id
_entity.type
_entity.pdbx_description
1 polymer ?
#
loop_
_entity_poly.entity_id
_entity_poly.type
_entity_poly.pdbx_seq_one_letter_code
_entity_poly.pdbx_strand_id
1 'polypeptide(L)'
;MEILRENFHAELPYIKEAIEECEFIAIDAEFSGLHTEPNRRTQKTTLEQGYEELRKSASQFLTVQIGISTFKFDPRNGDYVAKPFNFFVFPTTVAGYSPQGRCFLAEASSLDFLAKNRFDFNKWIYNGVQYMTKDEEESYRKERMKYLNNEYDDIAIDPVHEEWLNDAIERIAAWKENPDAINFINIQTANNYQKRLIHQEVRRLWGTELHAQGAVSFITITKAVKTTEKVSNDIRNQKQAGIQRDIKNSIGFRGVIDLLSTCGKPIVGHNIVVDLAYILSQFVGPLPPTIEGYKRMIHETFPTVIDTKYVSCSAEVLKGLSYDTSLPALENMVNSIHFMGCPRAVPNARHTRYHLSRDRSHEAGYDSYITGFILIRMLAHI
;
A
#
# COMPACT_ATOMS: atom_id res chain seq x y z
N MET A 1 -11.76 9.27 11.11
CA MET A 1 -10.55 9.03 11.92
C MET A 1 -9.34 9.21 11.00
N GLU A 2 -8.32 9.96 11.41
CA GLU A 2 -7.09 10.07 10.63
C GLU A 2 -6.15 8.89 10.93
N ILE A 3 -5.72 8.22 9.88
CA ILE A 3 -4.80 7.09 9.92
C ILE A 3 -3.49 7.49 9.26
N LEU A 4 -2.45 7.50 10.07
CA LEU A 4 -1.08 7.88 9.76
C LEU A 4 -0.14 6.72 10.09
N ARG A 5 1.13 6.82 9.67
CA ARG A 5 2.15 5.80 9.91
C ARG A 5 2.25 5.38 11.37
N GLU A 6 2.18 6.34 12.29
CA GLU A 6 2.36 6.11 13.73
C GLU A 6 1.22 5.31 14.38
N ASN A 7 -0.02 5.47 13.90
CA ASN A 7 -1.20 4.82 14.49
C ASN A 7 -1.75 3.66 13.65
N PHE A 8 -1.29 3.51 12.39
CA PHE A 8 -1.81 2.51 11.46
C PHE A 8 -1.84 1.10 12.04
N HIS A 9 -0.73 0.63 12.61
CA HIS A 9 -0.65 -0.72 13.18
C HIS A 9 -1.53 -0.90 14.43
N ALA A 10 -1.68 0.15 15.24
CA ALA A 10 -2.51 0.11 16.45
C ALA A 10 -4.01 0.10 16.11
N GLU A 11 -4.42 0.83 15.06
CA GLU A 11 -5.81 0.92 14.63
C GLU A 11 -6.22 -0.17 13.63
N LEU A 12 -5.27 -0.91 13.05
CA LEU A 12 -5.55 -1.97 12.07
C LEU A 12 -6.56 -3.02 12.55
N PRO A 13 -6.55 -3.51 13.81
CA PRO A 13 -7.59 -4.43 14.29
C PRO A 13 -9.00 -3.82 14.24
N TYR A 14 -9.13 -2.54 14.59
CA TYR A 14 -10.42 -1.83 14.56
C TYR A 14 -10.88 -1.53 13.12
N ILE A 15 -9.96 -1.19 12.22
CA ILE A 15 -10.24 -1.03 10.79
C ILE A 15 -10.77 -2.35 10.22
N LYS A 16 -10.10 -3.48 10.55
CA LYS A 16 -10.53 -4.81 10.11
C LYS A 16 -11.92 -5.16 10.63
N GLU A 17 -12.17 -4.96 11.91
CA GLU A 17 -13.50 -5.17 12.51
C GLU A 17 -14.58 -4.35 11.78
N ALA A 18 -14.32 -3.07 11.53
CA ALA A 18 -15.25 -2.18 10.83
C ALA A 18 -15.58 -2.65 9.40
N ILE A 19 -14.59 -3.16 8.67
CA ILE A 19 -14.77 -3.74 7.32
C ILE A 19 -15.58 -5.04 7.39
N GLU A 20 -15.30 -5.92 8.36
CA GLU A 20 -15.97 -7.21 8.48
C GLU A 20 -17.46 -7.08 8.83
N GLU A 21 -17.80 -6.15 9.73
CA GLU A 21 -19.17 -6.02 10.26
C GLU A 21 -20.12 -5.16 9.41
N CYS A 22 -19.62 -4.39 8.46
CA CYS A 22 -20.43 -3.47 7.65
C CYS A 22 -21.25 -4.19 6.57
N GLU A 23 -22.29 -3.55 6.02
CA GLU A 23 -22.98 -4.07 4.84
C GLU A 23 -22.33 -3.58 3.54
N PHE A 24 -21.78 -2.38 3.52
CA PHE A 24 -21.07 -1.82 2.37
C PHE A 24 -20.01 -0.80 2.78
N ILE A 25 -19.15 -0.46 1.83
CA ILE A 25 -18.00 0.42 2.03
C ILE A 25 -18.01 1.48 0.95
N ALA A 26 -17.99 2.76 1.33
CA ALA A 26 -17.79 3.86 0.40
C ALA A 26 -16.32 4.28 0.39
N ILE A 27 -15.79 4.59 -0.79
CA ILE A 27 -14.42 5.06 -0.99
C ILE A 27 -14.40 6.32 -1.83
N ASP A 28 -13.35 7.10 -1.61
CA ASP A 28 -12.99 8.29 -2.36
C ASP A 28 -11.48 8.52 -2.22
N ALA A 29 -10.84 9.19 -3.17
CA ALA A 29 -9.40 9.36 -3.14
C ALA A 29 -8.93 10.73 -3.69
N GLU A 30 -7.83 11.22 -3.13
CA GLU A 30 -7.14 12.42 -3.58
C GLU A 30 -5.83 12.05 -4.30
N PHE A 31 -5.46 12.82 -5.32
CA PHE A 31 -4.35 12.49 -6.21
C PHE A 31 -3.29 13.59 -6.30
N SER A 32 -2.03 13.22 -6.55
CA SER A 32 -0.94 14.17 -6.79
C SER A 32 -1.05 14.89 -8.13
N GLY A 33 -1.90 14.40 -9.03
CA GLY A 33 -2.18 14.95 -10.34
C GLY A 33 -3.12 14.06 -11.14
N LEU A 34 -3.71 14.63 -12.19
CA LEU A 34 -4.67 13.97 -13.07
C LEU A 34 -4.26 14.02 -14.54
N HIS A 35 -3.46 15.01 -14.94
CA HIS A 35 -3.15 15.27 -16.35
C HIS A 35 -1.65 15.14 -16.64
N THR A 36 -1.32 14.30 -17.62
CA THR A 36 0.06 14.09 -18.08
C THR A 36 0.49 15.10 -19.15
N GLU A 37 -0.45 15.79 -19.79
CA GLU A 37 -0.18 16.79 -20.84
C GLU A 37 -0.80 18.16 -20.52
N PRO A 38 -0.03 19.26 -20.60
CA PRO A 38 -0.56 20.62 -20.41
C PRO A 38 -1.50 21.03 -21.56
N ASN A 39 -2.58 21.75 -21.24
CA ASN A 39 -3.55 22.36 -22.18
C ASN A 39 -4.47 21.40 -22.95
N ARG A 40 -4.84 20.25 -22.37
CA ARG A 40 -5.85 19.38 -22.98
C ARG A 40 -7.25 20.01 -22.95
N ARG A 41 -7.57 20.76 -24.00
CA ARG A 41 -8.96 21.09 -24.34
C ARG A 41 -9.69 19.78 -24.62
N THR A 42 -10.92 19.66 -24.12
CA THR A 42 -11.87 18.56 -24.35
C THR A 42 -11.93 18.18 -25.84
N GLN A 43 -11.02 17.32 -26.28
CA GLN A 43 -11.14 16.63 -27.56
C GLN A 43 -12.18 15.52 -27.37
N LYS A 44 -12.98 15.25 -28.39
CA LYS A 44 -13.81 14.04 -28.43
C LYS A 44 -12.86 12.85 -28.51
N THR A 45 -12.49 12.30 -27.36
CA THR A 45 -11.70 11.07 -27.26
C THR A 45 -12.64 9.88 -27.34
N THR A 46 -12.19 8.79 -27.97
CA THR A 46 -12.92 7.52 -27.87
C THR A 46 -12.76 6.94 -26.47
N LEU A 47 -13.59 5.96 -26.10
CA LEU A 47 -13.47 5.29 -24.79
C LEU A 47 -12.09 4.67 -24.60
N GLU A 48 -11.52 4.09 -25.67
CA GLU A 48 -10.20 3.47 -25.65
C GLU A 48 -9.08 4.50 -25.42
N GLN A 49 -9.19 5.67 -26.06
CA GLN A 49 -8.24 6.76 -25.86
C GLN A 49 -8.34 7.31 -24.43
N GLY A 50 -9.56 7.56 -23.95
CA GLY A 50 -9.78 8.02 -22.57
C GLY A 50 -9.27 7.02 -21.53
N TYR A 51 -9.46 5.72 -21.77
CA TYR A 51 -8.90 4.68 -20.92
C TYR A 51 -7.36 4.66 -20.96
N GLU A 52 -6.74 4.74 -22.14
CA GLU A 52 -5.27 4.76 -22.24
C GLU A 52 -4.66 5.98 -21.53
N GLU A 53 -5.33 7.12 -21.56
CA GLU A 53 -4.91 8.31 -20.82
C GLU A 53 -5.05 8.12 -19.31
N LEU A 54 -6.18 7.57 -18.84
CA LEU A 54 -6.38 7.22 -17.44
C LEU A 54 -5.30 6.23 -16.97
N ARG A 55 -5.00 5.23 -17.80
CA ARG A 55 -3.96 4.23 -17.56
C ARG A 55 -2.57 4.85 -17.42
N LYS A 56 -2.24 5.80 -18.30
CA LYS A 56 -0.98 6.56 -18.22
C LYS A 56 -0.94 7.44 -16.97
N SER A 57 -2.04 8.14 -16.66
CA SER A 57 -2.12 9.04 -15.52
C SER A 57 -1.98 8.30 -14.19
N ALA A 58 -2.77 7.24 -14.00
CA ALA A 58 -2.75 6.38 -12.81
C ALA A 58 -1.42 5.63 -12.59
N SER A 59 -0.56 5.50 -13.62
CA SER A 59 0.76 4.89 -13.47
C SER A 59 1.88 5.89 -13.15
N GLN A 60 1.62 7.19 -13.25
CA GLN A 60 2.61 8.26 -13.04
C GLN A 60 2.32 9.13 -11.82
N PHE A 61 1.04 9.39 -11.53
CA PHE A 61 0.60 10.14 -10.36
C PHE A 61 0.24 9.19 -9.21
N LEU A 62 0.23 9.71 -7.99
CA LEU A 62 -0.07 8.95 -6.78
C LEU A 62 -1.47 9.26 -6.28
N THR A 63 -2.10 8.24 -5.72
CA THR A 63 -3.10 8.41 -4.67
C THR A 63 -2.38 8.85 -3.40
N VAL A 64 -2.75 10.01 -2.85
CA VAL A 64 -2.09 10.66 -1.72
C VAL A 64 -2.88 10.55 -0.42
N GLN A 65 -4.20 10.48 -0.55
CA GLN A 65 -5.12 10.21 0.55
C GLN A 65 -6.27 9.34 0.06
N ILE A 66 -6.71 8.41 0.90
CA ILE A 66 -7.84 7.52 0.61
C ILE A 66 -8.83 7.59 1.77
N GLY A 67 -10.07 7.90 1.42
CA GLY A 67 -11.22 7.83 2.30
C GLY A 67 -11.84 6.46 2.25
N ILE A 68 -12.05 5.84 3.40
CA ILE A 68 -12.80 4.58 3.50
C ILE A 68 -13.86 4.78 4.57
N SER A 69 -15.12 4.68 4.21
CA SER A 69 -16.25 4.81 5.11
C SER A 69 -17.07 3.53 5.11
N THR A 70 -17.11 2.86 6.26
CA THR A 70 -17.92 1.64 6.43
C THR A 70 -19.28 2.00 7.02
N PHE A 71 -20.33 1.30 6.57
CA PHE A 71 -21.70 1.54 7.01
C PHE A 71 -22.31 0.24 7.53
N LYS A 72 -22.78 0.27 8.78
CA LYS A 72 -23.44 -0.84 9.46
C LYS A 72 -24.88 -0.48 9.81
N PHE A 73 -25.87 -1.27 9.40
CA PHE A 73 -27.27 -1.04 9.73
C PHE A 73 -27.54 -1.38 11.20
N ASP A 74 -28.16 -0.47 11.94
CA ASP A 74 -28.62 -0.71 13.30
C ASP A 74 -30.14 -0.90 13.32
N PRO A 75 -30.63 -2.15 13.47
CA PRO A 75 -32.06 -2.43 13.43
C PRO A 75 -32.84 -1.83 14.60
N ARG A 76 -32.15 -1.37 15.66
CA ARG A 76 -32.82 -0.82 16.86
C ARG A 76 -33.38 0.58 16.64
N ASN A 77 -32.72 1.37 15.80
CA ASN A 77 -33.13 2.74 15.46
C ASN A 77 -33.45 2.93 13.97
N GLY A 78 -33.17 1.92 13.13
CA GLY A 78 -33.44 1.99 11.68
C GLY A 78 -32.46 2.88 10.91
N ASP A 79 -31.35 3.26 11.53
CA ASP A 79 -30.30 4.10 10.95
C ASP A 79 -29.03 3.26 10.70
N TYR A 80 -28.11 3.80 9.90
CA TYR A 80 -26.78 3.26 9.70
C TYR A 80 -25.78 3.92 10.64
N VAL A 81 -24.86 3.14 11.19
CA VAL A 81 -23.67 3.59 11.89
C VAL A 81 -22.51 3.65 10.91
N ALA A 82 -21.94 4.84 10.73
CA ALA A 82 -20.81 5.06 9.83
C ALA A 82 -19.48 5.14 10.58
N LYS A 83 -18.43 4.52 10.04
CA LYS A 83 -17.05 4.66 10.53
C LYS A 83 -16.15 5.13 9.37
N PRO A 84 -15.98 6.45 9.21
CA PRO A 84 -15.08 7.01 8.19
C PRO A 84 -13.61 7.06 8.63
N PHE A 85 -12.71 6.69 7.74
CA PHE A 85 -11.26 6.68 7.90
C PHE A 85 -10.60 7.51 6.78
N ASN A 86 -9.56 8.27 7.13
CA ASN A 86 -8.68 8.98 6.20
C ASN A 86 -7.30 8.39 6.28
N PHE A 87 -6.84 7.75 5.21
CA PHE A 87 -5.50 7.21 5.13
C PHE A 87 -4.63 8.14 4.31
N PHE A 88 -3.58 8.69 4.91
CA PHE A 88 -2.51 9.32 4.15
C PHE A 88 -1.53 8.24 3.72
N VAL A 89 -1.20 8.15 2.44
CA VAL A 89 -0.38 7.06 1.89
C VAL A 89 0.82 7.61 1.14
N PHE A 90 2.01 7.10 1.44
CA PHE A 90 3.25 7.61 0.83
C PHE A 90 4.17 6.48 0.38
N PRO A 91 4.81 6.59 -0.80
CA PRO A 91 5.56 5.50 -1.41
C PRO A 91 6.96 5.30 -0.79
N THR A 92 7.02 5.09 0.52
CA THR A 92 8.27 4.81 1.24
C THR A 92 8.26 3.41 1.87
N THR A 93 9.36 3.03 2.52
CA THR A 93 9.49 1.81 3.33
C THR A 93 9.86 2.18 4.77
N VAL A 94 9.80 1.22 5.71
CA VAL A 94 10.14 1.42 7.13
C VAL A 94 11.55 2.01 7.29
N ALA A 95 12.48 1.64 6.41
CA ALA A 95 13.88 2.07 6.48
C ALA A 95 14.15 3.40 5.76
N GLY A 96 13.12 4.06 5.19
CA GLY A 96 13.29 5.27 4.37
C GLY A 96 13.99 5.03 3.03
N TYR A 97 14.31 3.77 2.71
CA TYR A 97 14.96 3.37 1.46
C TYR A 97 13.97 2.58 0.62
N SER A 98 13.56 3.10 -0.53
CA SER A 98 12.81 2.36 -1.54
C SER A 98 13.81 1.58 -2.38
N PRO A 99 13.93 0.24 -2.26
CA PRO A 99 14.86 -0.55 -3.07
C PRO A 99 14.65 -0.33 -4.58
N GLN A 100 13.41 -0.01 -4.98
CA GLN A 100 13.03 0.25 -6.36
C GLN A 100 13.12 1.72 -6.79
N GLY A 101 13.54 2.65 -5.92
CA GLY A 101 13.67 4.08 -6.28
C GLY A 101 12.40 4.70 -6.87
N ARG A 102 11.26 4.54 -6.19
CA ARG A 102 9.96 5.02 -6.69
C ARG A 102 10.00 6.52 -7.01
N CYS A 103 9.63 6.86 -8.24
CA CYS A 103 9.43 8.22 -8.71
C CYS A 103 7.97 8.40 -9.09
N PHE A 104 7.45 9.60 -8.88
CA PHE A 104 6.09 9.96 -9.25
C PHE A 104 6.04 11.40 -9.76
N LEU A 105 4.99 11.73 -10.49
CA LEU A 105 4.69 13.08 -10.94
C LEU A 105 3.75 13.78 -9.97
N ALA A 106 3.84 15.10 -9.92
CA ALA A 106 2.88 15.95 -9.25
C ALA A 106 2.46 17.09 -10.17
N GLU A 107 1.16 17.36 -10.24
CA GLU A 107 0.56 18.40 -11.04
C GLU A 107 0.34 19.64 -10.18
N ALA A 108 0.91 20.78 -10.59
CA ALA A 108 0.88 22.00 -9.77
C ALA A 108 -0.55 22.48 -9.46
N SER A 109 -1.47 22.37 -10.41
CA SER A 109 -2.90 22.69 -10.25
C SER A 109 -3.59 21.80 -9.21
N SER A 110 -3.31 20.49 -9.22
CA SER A 110 -3.85 19.55 -8.24
C SER A 110 -3.31 19.81 -6.84
N LEU A 111 -2.00 20.06 -6.70
CA LEU A 111 -1.43 20.44 -5.40
C LEU A 111 -1.97 21.78 -4.89
N ASP A 112 -2.14 22.79 -5.75
CA ASP A 112 -2.77 24.07 -5.39
C ASP A 112 -4.23 23.90 -4.95
N PHE A 113 -5.00 23.05 -5.64
CA PHE A 113 -6.36 22.70 -5.25
C PHE A 113 -6.42 22.03 -3.88
N LEU A 114 -5.58 21.01 -3.64
CA LEU A 114 -5.46 20.34 -2.35
C LEU A 114 -5.05 21.31 -1.24
N ALA A 115 -4.09 22.20 -1.51
CA ALA A 115 -3.65 23.23 -0.57
C ALA A 115 -4.80 24.17 -0.16
N LYS A 116 -5.61 24.63 -1.13
CA LYS A 116 -6.79 25.46 -0.89
C LYS A 116 -7.85 24.75 -0.05
N ASN A 117 -7.99 23.44 -0.21
CA ASN A 117 -8.86 22.58 0.60
C ASN A 117 -8.21 22.10 1.91
N ARG A 118 -7.10 22.73 2.33
CA ARG A 118 -6.42 22.48 3.61
C ARG A 118 -5.87 21.06 3.75
N PHE A 119 -5.51 20.43 2.64
CA PHE A 119 -4.74 19.20 2.64
C PHE A 119 -3.39 19.42 3.34
N ASP A 120 -3.02 18.48 4.22
CA ASP A 120 -1.77 18.57 4.97
C ASP A 120 -0.68 17.72 4.29
N PHE A 121 0.14 18.38 3.47
CA PHE A 121 1.27 17.74 2.77
C PHE A 121 2.33 17.17 3.72
N ASN A 122 2.43 17.71 4.94
CA ASN A 122 3.35 17.17 5.95
C ASN A 122 2.83 15.84 6.50
N LYS A 123 1.52 15.72 6.74
CA LYS A 123 0.92 14.42 7.08
C LYS A 123 1.12 13.40 5.98
N TRP A 124 0.97 13.82 4.72
CA TRP A 124 1.22 12.93 3.57
C TRP A 124 2.67 12.46 3.51
N ILE A 125 3.65 13.37 3.52
CA ILE A 125 5.05 13.01 3.27
C ILE A 125 5.73 12.42 4.51
N TYR A 126 5.66 13.10 5.66
CA TYR A 126 6.33 12.63 6.89
C TYR A 126 5.64 11.43 7.50
N ASN A 127 4.31 11.47 7.54
CA ASN A 127 3.50 10.53 8.31
C ASN A 127 2.62 9.62 7.42
N GLY A 128 2.82 9.63 6.10
CA GLY A 128 2.09 8.75 5.20
C GLY A 128 2.37 7.29 5.53
N VAL A 129 1.30 6.50 5.59
CA VAL A 129 1.34 5.05 5.70
C VAL A 129 2.06 4.52 4.46
N GLN A 130 3.14 3.80 4.70
CA GLN A 130 3.90 3.11 3.67
C GLN A 130 3.08 2.00 3.02
N TYR A 131 3.53 1.51 1.87
CA TYR A 131 2.97 0.31 1.27
C TYR A 131 4.00 -0.39 0.39
N MET A 132 3.87 -1.71 0.28
CA MET A 132 4.66 -2.56 -0.61
C MET A 132 3.73 -3.19 -1.63
N THR A 133 4.01 -3.08 -2.93
CA THR A 133 3.20 -3.73 -3.98
C THR A 133 3.45 -5.24 -4.02
N LYS A 134 2.63 -6.00 -4.76
CA LYS A 134 2.81 -7.45 -4.89
C LYS A 134 4.16 -7.78 -5.57
N ASP A 135 4.51 -7.05 -6.61
CA ASP A 135 5.78 -7.24 -7.34
C ASP A 135 7.00 -6.95 -6.47
N GLU A 136 6.91 -5.94 -5.61
CA GLU A 136 7.98 -5.60 -4.68
C GLU A 136 8.10 -6.61 -3.56
N GLU A 137 6.98 -7.13 -3.05
CA GLU A 137 7.00 -8.23 -2.09
C GLU A 137 7.65 -9.46 -2.69
N GLU A 138 7.28 -9.84 -3.93
CA GLU A 138 7.86 -11.00 -4.61
C GLU A 138 9.36 -10.81 -4.84
N SER A 139 9.76 -9.62 -5.29
CA SER A 139 11.17 -9.27 -5.50
C SER A 139 11.96 -9.32 -4.21
N TYR A 140 11.44 -8.72 -3.12
CA TYR A 140 12.05 -8.73 -1.80
C TYR A 140 12.16 -10.16 -1.25
N ARG A 141 11.11 -10.97 -1.40
CA ARG A 141 11.08 -12.37 -0.98
C ARG A 141 12.13 -13.20 -1.73
N LYS A 142 12.21 -13.05 -3.06
CA LYS A 142 13.22 -13.72 -3.89
C LYS A 142 14.64 -13.31 -3.48
N GLU A 143 14.88 -12.02 -3.30
CA GLU A 143 16.18 -11.49 -2.88
C GLU A 143 16.59 -12.02 -1.49
N ARG A 144 15.68 -11.99 -0.51
CA ARG A 144 15.94 -12.52 0.84
C ARG A 144 16.11 -14.03 0.86
N MET A 145 15.42 -14.76 0.00
CA MET A 145 15.60 -16.20 -0.14
C MET A 145 16.97 -16.56 -0.74
N LYS A 146 17.46 -15.77 -1.71
CA LYS A 146 18.85 -15.88 -2.17
C LYS A 146 19.83 -15.68 -1.01
N TYR A 147 19.58 -14.71 -0.10
CA TYR A 147 20.40 -14.41 1.10
C TYR A 147 20.45 -15.60 2.03
N LEU A 148 19.31 -16.28 2.19
CA LEU A 148 19.23 -17.50 2.98
C LEU A 148 19.94 -18.69 2.36
N ASN A 149 19.82 -18.87 1.04
CA ASN A 149 20.39 -20.02 0.35
C ASN A 149 21.86 -19.80 -0.05
N ASN A 150 22.41 -18.61 0.18
CA ASN A 150 23.75 -18.22 -0.21
C ASN A 150 23.97 -18.30 -1.74
N GLU A 151 22.95 -17.94 -2.52
CA GLU A 151 22.88 -18.03 -4.00
C GLU A 151 23.19 -16.68 -4.70
N TYR A 152 24.20 -15.93 -4.22
CA TYR A 152 24.63 -14.69 -4.87
C TYR A 152 25.59 -14.94 -6.01
N ASP A 153 25.47 -14.14 -7.05
CA ASP A 153 26.50 -14.02 -8.09
C ASP A 153 27.81 -13.53 -7.46
N ASP A 154 28.90 -14.19 -7.86
CA ASP A 154 30.25 -13.79 -7.51
C ASP A 154 30.55 -12.42 -8.13
N ILE A 155 31.11 -11.53 -7.31
CA ILE A 155 31.61 -10.24 -7.78
C ILE A 155 33.05 -10.39 -8.24
N ALA A 156 33.40 -9.63 -9.29
CA ALA A 156 34.78 -9.50 -9.71
C ALA A 156 35.61 -8.85 -8.58
N ILE A 157 36.79 -9.41 -8.35
CA ILE A 157 37.76 -8.91 -7.38
C ILE A 157 38.50 -7.74 -8.04
N ASP A 158 38.41 -6.55 -7.45
CA ASP A 158 39.22 -5.42 -7.85
C ASP A 158 40.70 -5.69 -7.48
N PRO A 159 41.66 -5.48 -8.40
CA PRO A 159 43.09 -5.66 -8.13
C PRO A 159 43.58 -4.98 -6.84
N VAL A 160 43.00 -3.84 -6.46
CA VAL A 160 43.36 -3.10 -5.24
C VAL A 160 43.08 -3.91 -3.96
N HIS A 161 42.12 -4.83 -4.01
CA HIS A 161 41.69 -5.63 -2.87
C HIS A 161 42.21 -7.07 -2.89
N GLU A 162 42.94 -7.46 -3.93
CA GLU A 162 43.42 -8.83 -4.11
C GLU A 162 44.44 -9.26 -3.04
N GLU A 163 45.44 -8.42 -2.76
CA GLU A 163 46.43 -8.70 -1.70
C GLU A 163 45.78 -8.84 -0.32
N TRP A 164 44.87 -7.91 0.02
CA TRP A 164 44.16 -7.95 1.30
C TRP A 164 43.27 -9.20 1.43
N LEU A 165 42.59 -9.57 0.34
CA LEU A 165 41.72 -10.74 0.31
C LEU A 165 42.54 -12.03 0.47
N ASN A 166 43.69 -12.13 -0.18
CA ASN A 166 44.60 -13.26 -0.05
C ASN A 166 45.14 -13.41 1.37
N ASP A 167 45.59 -12.31 2.01
CA ASP A 167 45.99 -12.34 3.44
C ASP A 167 44.84 -12.81 4.33
N ALA A 168 43.62 -12.32 4.10
CA ALA A 168 42.46 -12.75 4.86
C ALA A 168 42.16 -14.25 4.66
N ILE A 169 42.22 -14.76 3.44
CA ILE A 169 42.03 -16.19 3.12
C ILE A 169 43.10 -17.06 3.80
N GLU A 170 44.36 -16.66 3.74
CA GLU A 170 45.47 -17.37 4.39
C GLU A 170 45.28 -17.43 5.91
N ARG A 171 44.87 -16.31 6.53
CA ARG A 171 44.56 -16.25 7.96
C ARG A 171 43.40 -17.17 8.34
N ILE A 172 42.36 -17.26 7.51
CA ILE A 172 41.24 -18.18 7.71
C ILE A 172 41.70 -19.63 7.58
N ALA A 173 42.52 -19.95 6.57
CA ALA A 173 43.07 -21.28 6.36
C ALA A 173 43.95 -21.72 7.55
N ALA A 174 44.88 -20.87 7.99
CA ALA A 174 45.75 -21.13 9.12
C ALA A 174 44.97 -21.33 10.43
N TRP A 175 43.93 -20.52 10.66
CA TRP A 175 43.05 -20.69 11.81
C TRP A 175 42.22 -21.99 11.75
N LYS A 176 41.76 -22.39 10.56
CA LYS A 176 40.99 -23.64 10.39
C LYS A 176 41.82 -24.86 10.79
N GLU A 177 43.07 -24.91 10.35
CA GLU A 177 44.00 -26.03 10.59
C GLU A 177 44.59 -26.01 12.02
N ASN A 178 44.51 -24.90 12.74
CA ASN A 178 45.01 -24.81 14.11
C ASN A 178 44.12 -25.59 15.10
N PRO A 179 44.64 -26.63 15.78
CA PRO A 179 43.88 -27.43 16.75
C PRO A 179 43.52 -26.67 18.04
N ASP A 180 44.36 -25.71 18.44
CA ASP A 180 44.23 -24.94 19.68
C ASP A 180 43.46 -23.63 19.49
N ALA A 181 43.02 -23.34 18.26
CA ALA A 181 42.31 -22.12 17.96
C ALA A 181 40.89 -22.11 18.54
N ILE A 182 40.48 -20.95 19.06
CA ILE A 182 39.10 -20.68 19.46
C ILE A 182 38.13 -20.92 18.29
N ASN A 183 36.87 -21.22 18.60
CA ASN A 183 35.83 -21.62 17.63
C ASN A 183 35.46 -20.55 16.58
N PHE A 184 36.05 -19.35 16.65
CA PHE A 184 35.82 -18.28 15.69
C PHE A 184 37.08 -17.48 15.39
N ILE A 185 37.11 -16.84 14.22
CA ILE A 185 38.08 -15.80 13.84
C ILE A 185 37.34 -14.56 13.35
N ASN A 186 37.84 -13.38 13.69
CA ASN A 186 37.31 -12.11 13.21
C ASN A 186 38.24 -11.51 12.15
N ILE A 187 37.70 -11.29 10.94
CA ILE A 187 38.37 -10.59 9.84
C ILE A 187 37.83 -9.17 9.78
N GLN A 188 38.70 -8.18 10.01
CA GLN A 188 38.33 -6.77 9.93
C GLN A 188 38.02 -6.37 8.50
N THR A 189 36.95 -5.60 8.30
CA THR A 189 36.47 -5.17 6.98
C THR A 189 36.13 -3.69 7.02
N ALA A 190 36.67 -2.90 6.10
CA ALA A 190 36.46 -1.46 6.02
C ALA A 190 35.09 -1.07 5.41
N ASN A 191 34.54 -1.91 4.54
CA ASN A 191 33.30 -1.61 3.81
C ASN A 191 32.49 -2.89 3.48
N ASN A 192 31.27 -2.72 2.97
CA ASN A 192 30.40 -3.84 2.59
C ASN A 192 30.93 -4.64 1.39
N TYR A 193 31.79 -4.04 0.55
CA TYR A 193 32.44 -4.74 -0.57
C TYR A 193 33.43 -5.80 -0.07
N GLN A 194 34.33 -5.44 0.85
CA GLN A 194 35.24 -6.38 1.52
C GLN A 194 34.48 -7.48 2.26
N LYS A 195 33.37 -7.13 2.92
CA LYS A 195 32.51 -8.14 3.56
C LYS A 195 31.98 -9.15 2.55
N ARG A 196 31.48 -8.66 1.41
CA ARG A 196 30.96 -9.50 0.33
C ARG A 196 32.03 -10.43 -0.23
N LEU A 197 33.26 -9.93 -0.43
CA LEU A 197 34.38 -10.75 -0.90
C LEU A 197 34.71 -11.91 0.06
N ILE A 198 34.77 -11.64 1.37
CA ILE A 198 35.01 -12.71 2.35
C ILE A 198 33.88 -13.73 2.35
N HIS A 199 32.61 -13.30 2.30
CA HIS A 199 31.48 -14.23 2.20
C HIS A 199 31.56 -15.10 0.93
N GLN A 200 31.95 -14.51 -0.20
CA GLN A 200 32.13 -15.20 -1.48
C GLN A 200 33.26 -16.23 -1.40
N GLU A 201 34.43 -15.84 -0.94
CA GLU A 201 35.60 -16.73 -0.89
C GLU A 201 35.44 -17.82 0.16
N VAL A 202 34.80 -17.52 1.30
CA VAL A 202 34.51 -18.54 2.30
C VAL A 202 33.55 -19.60 1.75
N ARG A 203 32.51 -19.17 1.02
CA ARG A 203 31.58 -20.06 0.32
C ARG A 203 32.30 -20.88 -0.75
N ARG A 204 33.18 -20.27 -1.55
CA ARG A 204 33.89 -20.91 -2.66
C ARG A 204 34.90 -21.95 -2.19
N LEU A 205 35.69 -21.64 -1.15
CA LEU A 205 36.81 -22.46 -0.70
C LEU A 205 36.40 -23.50 0.35
N TRP A 206 35.47 -23.17 1.25
CA TRP A 206 35.12 -24.03 2.38
C TRP A 206 33.63 -24.43 2.44
N GLY A 207 32.82 -24.03 1.45
CA GLY A 207 31.45 -24.52 1.29
C GLY A 207 30.61 -24.42 2.57
N THR A 208 30.19 -25.59 3.09
CA THR A 208 29.40 -25.72 4.32
C THR A 208 30.25 -25.98 5.57
N GLU A 209 31.57 -26.07 5.46
CA GLU A 209 32.48 -26.34 6.58
C GLU A 209 32.71 -25.12 7.47
N LEU A 210 32.54 -23.91 6.93
CA LEU A 210 32.68 -22.64 7.65
C LEU A 210 31.42 -21.80 7.50
N HIS A 211 31.04 -21.09 8.56
CA HIS A 211 29.95 -20.12 8.52
C HIS A 211 30.50 -18.72 8.78
N ALA A 212 30.29 -17.82 7.82
CA ALA A 212 30.62 -16.41 7.92
C ALA A 212 29.38 -15.61 8.36
N GLN A 213 29.54 -14.74 9.35
CA GLN A 213 28.51 -13.82 9.83
C GLN A 213 29.06 -12.40 9.89
N GLY A 214 28.41 -11.48 9.18
CA GLY A 214 28.80 -10.06 9.16
C GLY A 214 28.42 -9.32 10.43
N ALA A 215 29.35 -8.50 10.93
CA ALA A 215 29.14 -7.48 11.95
C ALA A 215 29.42 -6.07 11.36
N VAL A 216 29.38 -5.02 12.19
CA VAL A 216 29.51 -3.62 11.71
C VAL A 216 30.88 -3.36 11.07
N SER A 217 31.99 -3.79 11.70
CA SER A 217 33.37 -3.53 11.24
C SER A 217 34.18 -4.79 10.91
N PHE A 218 33.60 -5.98 11.08
CA PHE A 218 34.29 -7.24 10.82
C PHE A 218 33.32 -8.34 10.38
N ILE A 219 33.88 -9.46 9.92
CA ILE A 219 33.16 -10.73 9.73
C ILE A 219 33.70 -11.73 10.74
N THR A 220 32.80 -12.42 11.42
CA THR A 220 33.12 -13.57 12.26
C THR A 220 32.97 -14.83 11.43
N ILE A 221 34.02 -15.64 11.35
CA ILE A 221 34.01 -16.95 10.72
C ILE A 221 34.07 -18.00 11.83
N THR A 222 33.18 -18.98 11.76
CA THR A 222 33.05 -20.07 12.72
C THR A 222 33.19 -21.40 12.01
N LYS A 223 33.78 -22.40 12.68
CA LYS A 223 33.77 -23.77 12.16
C LYS A 223 32.32 -24.23 12.20
N ALA A 224 31.81 -24.80 11.12
CA ALA A 224 30.49 -25.39 11.13
C ALA A 224 30.51 -26.50 12.17
N VAL A 225 29.87 -26.24 13.31
CA VAL A 225 29.56 -27.30 14.27
C VAL A 225 28.77 -28.33 13.49
N LYS A 226 28.99 -29.64 13.72
CA LYS A 226 28.04 -30.69 13.30
C LYS A 226 26.75 -30.48 14.10
N THR A 227 26.04 -29.40 13.81
CA THR A 227 24.69 -29.16 14.29
C THR A 227 23.85 -30.23 13.62
N THR A 228 23.20 -31.07 14.43
CA THR A 228 22.19 -32.01 13.95
C THR A 228 21.28 -31.31 12.96
N GLU A 229 20.88 -31.97 11.86
CA GLU A 229 20.01 -31.41 10.82
C GLU A 229 18.83 -30.62 11.39
N LYS A 230 18.31 -31.07 12.53
CA LYS A 230 17.28 -30.41 13.33
C LYS A 230 17.61 -28.95 13.68
N VAL A 231 18.80 -28.66 14.22
CA VAL A 231 19.21 -27.31 14.62
C VAL A 231 19.45 -26.40 13.40
N SER A 232 20.03 -26.92 12.33
CA SER A 232 20.22 -26.18 11.08
C SER A 232 18.88 -25.81 10.44
N ASN A 233 17.91 -26.74 10.46
CA ASN A 233 16.54 -26.48 10.02
C ASN A 233 15.85 -25.45 10.93
N ASP A 234 16.03 -25.52 12.25
CA ASP A 234 15.45 -24.56 13.19
C ASP A 234 15.97 -23.13 12.94
N ILE A 235 17.28 -22.96 12.72
CA ILE A 235 17.87 -21.65 12.37
C ILE A 235 17.32 -21.13 11.04
N ARG A 236 17.21 -21.99 10.02
CA ARG A 236 16.65 -21.61 8.72
C ARG A 236 15.19 -21.19 8.84
N ASN A 237 14.39 -21.96 9.59
CA ASN A 237 12.99 -21.65 9.88
C ASN A 237 12.85 -20.32 10.63
N GLN A 238 13.71 -20.05 11.62
CA GLN A 238 13.73 -18.78 12.34
C GLN A 238 14.04 -17.60 11.41
N LYS A 239 15.06 -17.72 10.54
CA LYS A 239 15.38 -16.65 9.59
C LYS A 239 14.26 -16.44 8.56
N GLN A 240 13.63 -17.52 8.07
CA GLN A 240 12.46 -17.43 7.20
C GLN A 240 11.28 -16.75 7.89
N ALA A 241 11.01 -17.08 9.16
CA ALA A 241 9.98 -16.42 9.95
C ALA A 241 10.29 -14.94 10.16
N GLY A 242 11.57 -14.56 10.32
CA GLY A 242 12.02 -13.17 10.33
C GLY A 242 11.65 -12.44 9.04
N ILE A 243 11.98 -13.00 7.87
CA ILE A 243 11.63 -12.43 6.56
C ILE A 243 10.11 -12.26 6.41
N GLN A 244 9.31 -13.26 6.82
CA GLN A 244 7.84 -13.14 6.76
C GLN A 244 7.33 -12.02 7.66
N ARG A 245 7.91 -11.84 8.85
CA ARG A 245 7.56 -10.74 9.75
C ARG A 245 7.91 -9.39 9.14
N ASP A 246 9.08 -9.27 8.53
CA ASP A 246 9.53 -8.03 7.88
C ASP A 246 8.63 -7.66 6.69
N ILE A 247 8.28 -8.66 5.86
CA ILE A 247 7.30 -8.49 4.78
C ILE A 247 5.98 -8.00 5.36
N LYS A 248 5.41 -8.71 6.35
CA LYS A 248 4.12 -8.36 6.96
C LYS A 248 4.08 -6.93 7.50
N ASN A 249 5.16 -6.48 8.11
CA ASN A 249 5.29 -5.11 8.62
C ASN A 249 5.44 -4.07 7.48
N SER A 250 5.97 -4.48 6.33
CA SER A 250 6.22 -3.61 5.17
C SER A 250 5.06 -3.52 4.18
N ILE A 251 4.12 -4.47 4.18
CA ILE A 251 2.91 -4.44 3.34
C ILE A 251 2.18 -3.10 3.49
N GLY A 252 2.05 -2.61 4.73
CA GLY A 252 1.47 -1.32 5.05
C GLY A 252 0.03 -1.19 4.54
N PHE A 253 -0.29 -0.06 3.89
CA PHE A 253 -1.65 0.25 3.45
C PHE A 253 -2.21 -0.74 2.42
N ARG A 254 -1.37 -1.40 1.59
CA ARG A 254 -1.84 -2.45 0.68
C ARG A 254 -2.64 -3.53 1.42
N GLY A 255 -2.29 -3.81 2.68
CA GLY A 255 -3.02 -4.78 3.50
C GLY A 255 -4.49 -4.39 3.74
N VAL A 256 -4.82 -3.09 3.74
CA VAL A 256 -6.22 -2.63 3.80
C VAL A 256 -6.92 -2.90 2.47
N ILE A 257 -6.26 -2.66 1.33
CA ILE A 257 -6.80 -3.01 0.01
C ILE A 257 -7.03 -4.53 -0.13
N ASP A 258 -6.09 -5.34 0.36
CA ASP A 258 -6.23 -6.80 0.40
C ASP A 258 -7.45 -7.22 1.28
N LEU A 259 -7.71 -6.52 2.39
CA LEU A 259 -8.91 -6.74 3.22
C LEU A 259 -10.20 -6.34 2.48
N LEU A 260 -10.22 -5.18 1.82
CA LEU A 260 -11.38 -4.75 1.03
C LEU A 260 -11.68 -5.75 -0.09
N SER A 261 -10.65 -6.28 -0.75
CA SER A 261 -10.82 -7.27 -1.81
C SER A 261 -11.37 -8.60 -1.30
N THR A 262 -10.86 -9.08 -0.15
CA THR A 262 -11.25 -10.37 0.41
C THR A 262 -12.60 -10.36 1.13
N CYS A 263 -13.06 -9.20 1.63
CA CYS A 263 -14.33 -9.12 2.36
C CYS A 263 -15.57 -9.27 1.46
N GLY A 264 -15.43 -9.05 0.14
CA GLY A 264 -16.51 -9.19 -0.85
C GLY A 264 -17.69 -8.23 -0.66
N LYS A 265 -17.55 -7.20 0.19
CA LYS A 265 -18.59 -6.19 0.42
C LYS A 265 -18.72 -5.28 -0.80
N PRO A 266 -19.93 -4.74 -1.08
CA PRO A 266 -20.09 -3.72 -2.12
C PRO A 266 -19.22 -2.50 -1.85
N ILE A 267 -18.46 -2.09 -2.87
CA ILE A 267 -17.69 -0.85 -2.89
C ILE A 267 -18.53 0.23 -3.56
N VAL A 268 -18.65 1.37 -2.91
CA VAL A 268 -19.45 2.51 -3.36
C VAL A 268 -18.55 3.69 -3.60
N GLY A 269 -18.79 4.44 -4.66
CA GLY A 269 -18.09 5.68 -4.92
C GLY A 269 -18.96 6.66 -5.68
N HIS A 270 -18.42 7.84 -5.95
CA HIS A 270 -19.08 8.85 -6.76
C HIS A 270 -18.18 9.19 -7.94
N ASN A 271 -18.59 8.85 -9.17
CA ASN A 271 -17.70 8.95 -10.34
C ASN A 271 -16.40 8.13 -10.17
N ILE A 272 -16.54 6.92 -9.62
CA ILE A 272 -15.47 6.13 -8.98
C ILE A 272 -14.43 5.53 -9.94
N VAL A 273 -14.66 5.65 -11.25
CA VAL A 273 -13.83 4.98 -12.27
C VAL A 273 -12.38 5.44 -12.20
N VAL A 274 -12.14 6.72 -11.86
CA VAL A 274 -10.78 7.28 -11.71
C VAL A 274 -10.14 6.80 -10.42
N ASP A 275 -10.87 6.82 -9.30
CA ASP A 275 -10.39 6.33 -8.00
C ASP A 275 -9.93 4.89 -8.08
N LEU A 276 -10.75 4.02 -8.69
CA LEU A 276 -10.41 2.62 -8.89
C LEU A 276 -9.15 2.45 -9.73
N ALA A 277 -8.96 3.26 -10.77
CA ALA A 277 -7.78 3.15 -11.64
C ALA A 277 -6.50 3.44 -10.84
N TYR A 278 -6.51 4.52 -10.05
CA TYR A 278 -5.38 4.92 -9.22
C TYR A 278 -5.10 3.92 -8.09
N ILE A 279 -6.14 3.49 -7.37
CA ILE A 279 -6.02 2.49 -6.29
C ILE A 279 -5.49 1.16 -6.84
N LEU A 280 -6.06 0.66 -7.94
CA LEU A 280 -5.63 -0.62 -8.53
C LEU A 280 -4.19 -0.52 -9.08
N SER A 281 -3.87 0.54 -9.81
CA SER A 281 -2.51 0.80 -10.33
C SER A 281 -1.46 0.82 -9.21
N GLN A 282 -1.78 1.49 -8.10
CA GLN A 282 -0.82 1.73 -7.02
C GLN A 282 -0.66 0.55 -6.06
N PHE A 283 -1.72 -0.20 -5.77
CA PHE A 283 -1.71 -1.23 -4.72
C PHE A 283 -1.87 -2.67 -5.24
N VAL A 284 -2.51 -2.87 -6.39
CA VAL A 284 -2.76 -4.21 -6.95
C VAL A 284 -1.73 -4.56 -8.02
N GLY A 285 -1.54 -3.68 -9.00
CA GLY A 285 -0.57 -3.85 -10.07
C GLY A 285 -0.90 -3.02 -11.33
N PRO A 286 -0.07 -3.12 -12.37
CA PRO A 286 -0.24 -2.34 -13.59
C PRO A 286 -1.62 -2.55 -14.23
N LEU A 287 -2.30 -1.45 -14.55
CA LEU A 287 -3.59 -1.49 -15.23
C LEU A 287 -3.48 -2.17 -16.61
N PRO A 288 -4.43 -3.06 -17.00
CA PRO A 288 -4.37 -3.80 -18.26
C PRO A 288 -4.40 -2.88 -19.50
N PRO A 289 -3.92 -3.33 -20.67
CA PRO A 289 -3.92 -2.49 -21.88
C PRO A 289 -5.31 -2.29 -22.51
N THR A 290 -6.35 -2.99 -22.04
CA THR A 290 -7.70 -2.93 -22.61
C THR A 290 -8.75 -2.63 -21.54
N ILE A 291 -9.84 -1.97 -21.95
CA ILE A 291 -11.00 -1.68 -21.09
C ILE A 291 -11.60 -2.97 -20.51
N GLU A 292 -11.70 -4.03 -21.32
CA GLU A 292 -12.21 -5.32 -20.84
C GLU A 292 -11.29 -5.96 -19.80
N GLY A 293 -9.97 -5.76 -19.93
CA GLY A 293 -9.02 -6.14 -18.89
C GLY A 293 -9.24 -5.34 -17.60
N TYR A 294 -9.46 -4.03 -17.72
CA TYR A 294 -9.73 -3.16 -16.57
C TYR A 294 -11.01 -3.55 -15.84
N LYS A 295 -12.10 -3.79 -16.56
CA LYS A 295 -13.37 -4.28 -15.98
C LYS A 295 -13.15 -5.59 -15.21
N ARG A 296 -12.41 -6.54 -15.79
CA ARG A 296 -12.08 -7.80 -15.09
C ARG A 296 -11.27 -7.54 -13.83
N MET A 297 -10.22 -6.72 -13.91
CA MET A 297 -9.40 -6.38 -12.74
C MET A 297 -10.21 -5.71 -11.62
N ILE A 298 -11.15 -4.81 -11.97
CA ILE A 298 -12.08 -4.21 -11.01
C ILE A 298 -12.89 -5.31 -10.33
N HIS A 299 -13.56 -6.19 -11.07
CA HIS A 299 -14.47 -7.18 -10.48
C HIS A 299 -13.77 -8.38 -9.82
N GLU A 300 -12.53 -8.67 -10.19
CA GLU A 300 -11.66 -9.61 -9.47
C GLU A 300 -11.24 -9.04 -8.11
N THR A 301 -11.06 -7.71 -8.02
CA THR A 301 -10.67 -7.04 -6.79
C THR A 301 -11.89 -6.73 -5.91
N PHE A 302 -12.92 -6.13 -6.50
CA PHE A 302 -14.15 -5.67 -5.87
C PHE A 302 -15.36 -6.25 -6.61
N PRO A 303 -15.92 -7.37 -6.15
CA PRO A 303 -16.96 -8.09 -6.89
C PRO A 303 -18.18 -7.23 -7.24
N THR A 304 -18.57 -6.31 -6.34
CA THR A 304 -19.69 -5.39 -6.54
C THR A 304 -19.21 -3.95 -6.37
N VAL A 305 -19.43 -3.13 -7.41
CA VAL A 305 -19.14 -1.69 -7.40
C VAL A 305 -20.40 -0.92 -7.73
N ILE A 306 -20.72 0.12 -6.94
CA ILE A 306 -21.88 0.99 -7.11
C ILE A 306 -21.39 2.43 -7.26
N ASP A 307 -21.67 3.05 -8.40
CA ASP A 307 -21.38 4.46 -8.61
C ASP A 307 -22.64 5.30 -8.37
N THR A 308 -22.62 6.12 -7.32
CA THR A 308 -23.76 6.97 -6.93
C THR A 308 -24.14 7.98 -8.01
N LYS A 309 -23.17 8.48 -8.78
CA LYS A 309 -23.44 9.37 -9.92
C LYS A 309 -24.24 8.63 -10.98
N TYR A 310 -23.83 7.40 -11.30
CA TYR A 310 -24.57 6.54 -12.23
C TYR A 310 -25.97 6.18 -11.72
N VAL A 311 -26.10 5.82 -10.43
CA VAL A 311 -27.40 5.51 -9.80
C VAL A 311 -28.35 6.70 -9.90
N SER A 312 -27.87 7.92 -9.60
CA SER A 312 -28.68 9.14 -9.68
C SER A 312 -29.23 9.43 -11.08
N CYS A 313 -28.49 9.04 -12.13
CA CYS A 313 -28.89 9.23 -13.52
C CYS A 313 -29.80 8.12 -14.08
N SER A 314 -29.62 6.89 -13.58
CA SER A 314 -30.24 5.68 -14.15
C SER A 314 -31.55 5.29 -13.47
N ALA A 315 -31.72 5.60 -12.18
CA ALA A 315 -32.95 5.29 -11.46
C ALA A 315 -34.10 6.23 -11.88
N GLU A 316 -35.13 5.67 -12.51
CA GLU A 316 -36.31 6.44 -12.98
C GLU A 316 -36.97 7.24 -11.84
N VAL A 317 -37.05 6.68 -10.64
CA VAL A 317 -37.66 7.32 -9.46
C VAL A 317 -36.89 8.55 -8.97
N LEU A 318 -35.61 8.71 -9.37
CA LEU A 318 -34.77 9.85 -9.00
C LEU A 318 -34.72 10.92 -10.09
N LYS A 319 -35.23 10.63 -11.30
CA LYS A 319 -35.20 11.59 -12.40
C LYS A 319 -36.02 12.83 -12.07
N GLY A 320 -35.42 14.00 -12.33
CA GLY A 320 -36.05 15.30 -12.07
C GLY A 320 -35.91 15.80 -10.63
N LEU A 321 -35.37 15.00 -9.70
CA LEU A 321 -35.07 15.48 -8.34
C LEU A 321 -33.79 16.33 -8.28
N SER A 322 -32.84 16.08 -9.17
CA SER A 322 -31.67 16.95 -9.40
C SER A 322 -31.21 16.85 -10.85
N TYR A 323 -30.76 17.97 -11.41
CA TYR A 323 -30.08 18.03 -12.72
C TYR A 323 -28.56 18.06 -12.58
N ASP A 324 -28.06 18.55 -11.44
CA ASP A 324 -26.65 18.49 -11.10
C ASP A 324 -26.37 17.18 -10.34
N THR A 325 -25.39 16.45 -10.84
CA THR A 325 -24.95 15.14 -10.33
C THR A 325 -23.58 15.25 -9.67
N SER A 326 -23.15 16.46 -9.29
CA SER A 326 -22.02 16.66 -8.39
C SER A 326 -22.36 16.12 -7.00
N LEU A 327 -21.34 15.66 -6.27
CA LEU A 327 -21.53 15.14 -4.92
C LEU A 327 -22.28 16.12 -3.99
N PRO A 328 -21.94 17.44 -3.95
CA PRO A 328 -22.67 18.41 -3.13
C PRO A 328 -24.13 18.60 -3.57
N ALA A 329 -24.41 18.56 -4.88
CA ALA A 329 -25.79 18.67 -5.37
C ALA A 329 -26.63 17.45 -5.00
N LEU A 330 -26.05 16.24 -5.11
CA LEU A 330 -26.72 15.02 -4.67
C LEU A 330 -26.92 15.01 -3.16
N GLU A 331 -25.96 15.49 -2.37
CA GLU A 331 -26.11 15.66 -0.92
C GLU A 331 -27.29 16.59 -0.58
N ASN A 332 -27.40 17.74 -1.26
CA ASN A 332 -28.52 18.66 -1.09
C ASN A 332 -29.86 18.00 -1.48
N MET A 333 -29.88 17.25 -2.58
CA MET A 333 -31.07 16.55 -3.07
C MET A 333 -31.57 15.52 -2.05
N VAL A 334 -30.68 14.67 -1.54
CA VAL A 334 -31.05 13.64 -0.55
C VAL A 334 -31.37 14.23 0.82
N ASN A 335 -31.03 15.49 1.11
CA ASN A 335 -31.46 16.19 2.32
C ASN A 335 -32.80 16.92 2.18
N SER A 336 -33.41 16.90 1.00
CA SER A 336 -34.71 17.54 0.76
C SER A 336 -35.88 16.80 1.44
N ILE A 337 -37.05 17.44 1.46
CA ILE A 337 -38.27 16.91 2.06
C ILE A 337 -38.66 15.52 1.53
N HIS A 338 -38.31 15.22 0.28
CA HIS A 338 -38.60 13.93 -0.35
C HIS A 338 -37.98 12.76 0.42
N PHE A 339 -36.87 12.96 1.14
CA PHE A 339 -36.09 11.90 1.80
C PHE A 339 -36.19 11.92 3.34
N MET A 340 -37.08 12.72 3.92
CA MET A 340 -37.16 12.92 5.38
C MET A 340 -37.53 11.66 6.19
N GLY A 341 -38.06 10.62 5.53
CA GLY A 341 -38.37 9.32 6.13
C GLY A 341 -37.33 8.21 5.90
N CYS A 342 -36.26 8.50 5.15
CA CYS A 342 -35.23 7.51 4.83
C CYS A 342 -34.28 7.29 6.01
N PRO A 343 -33.66 6.10 6.11
CA PRO A 343 -32.57 5.84 7.05
C PRO A 343 -31.49 6.92 6.96
N ARG A 344 -30.92 7.30 8.10
CA ARG A 344 -29.78 8.21 8.17
C ARG A 344 -28.49 7.42 8.30
N ALA A 345 -27.37 8.08 8.04
CA ALA A 345 -26.06 7.61 8.49
C ALA A 345 -25.61 8.50 9.65
N VAL A 346 -25.25 7.88 10.78
CA VAL A 346 -24.77 8.57 11.98
C VAL A 346 -23.34 8.09 12.27
N PRO A 347 -22.37 8.99 12.43
CA PRO A 347 -21.01 8.59 12.76
C PRO A 347 -20.94 7.86 14.11
N ASN A 348 -20.14 6.80 14.17
CA ASN A 348 -19.80 6.12 15.42
C ASN A 348 -19.14 7.10 16.42
N ALA A 349 -19.27 6.83 17.72
CA ALA A 349 -18.71 7.67 18.79
C ALA A 349 -17.17 7.88 18.70
N ARG A 350 -16.41 6.94 18.10
CA ARG A 350 -14.97 7.12 17.81
C ARG A 350 -14.68 7.97 16.56
N HIS A 351 -15.71 8.38 15.82
CA HIS A 351 -15.64 9.05 14.51
C HIS A 351 -16.41 10.37 14.49
N THR A 352 -16.23 11.20 15.52
CA THR A 352 -16.96 12.48 15.66
C THR A 352 -16.47 13.61 14.76
N ARG A 353 -15.40 13.40 13.98
CA ARG A 353 -14.76 14.46 13.16
C ARG A 353 -15.75 15.19 12.25
N TYR A 354 -16.68 14.46 11.63
CA TYR A 354 -17.66 15.04 10.70
C TYR A 354 -19.01 15.35 11.35
N HIS A 355 -19.15 15.12 12.65
CA HIS A 355 -20.37 15.45 13.39
C HIS A 355 -20.47 16.95 13.68
N LEU A 356 -19.34 17.64 13.83
CA LEU A 356 -19.25 19.03 14.29
C LEU A 356 -18.88 20.04 13.19
N SER A 357 -18.16 19.63 12.15
CA SER A 357 -17.80 20.51 11.03
C SER A 357 -18.59 20.14 9.79
N ARG A 358 -19.46 21.04 9.34
CA ARG A 358 -20.37 20.84 8.19
C ARG A 358 -19.72 21.02 6.82
N ASP A 359 -18.44 21.33 6.76
CA ASP A 359 -17.78 21.55 5.48
C ASP A 359 -16.30 21.12 5.54
N ARG A 360 -16.06 19.90 5.08
CA ARG A 360 -14.75 19.28 4.86
C ARG A 360 -14.71 18.65 3.47
N SER A 361 -15.43 19.24 2.51
CA SER A 361 -15.39 18.80 1.11
C SER A 361 -13.94 18.74 0.63
N HIS A 362 -13.64 17.75 -0.23
CA HIS A 362 -12.28 17.51 -0.73
C HIS A 362 -11.30 17.04 0.36
N GLU A 363 -11.82 16.40 1.41
CA GLU A 363 -11.11 15.47 2.28
C GLU A 363 -11.70 14.08 2.01
N ALA A 364 -10.90 13.11 1.54
CA ALA A 364 -11.42 11.87 0.98
C ALA A 364 -12.37 11.09 1.92
N GLY A 365 -12.08 11.09 3.22
CA GLY A 365 -12.92 10.44 4.22
C GLY A 365 -14.25 11.14 4.44
N TYR A 366 -14.34 12.45 4.21
CA TYR A 366 -15.60 13.18 4.22
C TYR A 366 -16.39 12.85 2.95
N ASP A 367 -15.76 12.93 1.78
CA ASP A 367 -16.41 12.69 0.49
C ASP A 367 -16.89 11.23 0.35
N SER A 368 -16.12 10.25 0.84
CA SER A 368 -16.58 8.85 0.97
C SER A 368 -17.74 8.69 1.95
N TYR A 369 -17.75 9.42 3.08
CA TYR A 369 -18.87 9.37 4.04
C TYR A 369 -20.16 9.94 3.42
N ILE A 370 -20.07 11.09 2.77
CA ILE A 370 -21.20 11.71 2.07
C ILE A 370 -21.69 10.83 0.92
N THR A 371 -20.77 10.20 0.18
CA THR A 371 -21.10 9.23 -0.88
C THR A 371 -21.95 8.08 -0.36
N GLY A 372 -21.56 7.45 0.76
CA GLY A 372 -22.35 6.38 1.35
C GLY A 372 -23.69 6.85 1.93
N PHE A 373 -23.73 8.04 2.52
CA PHE A 373 -24.98 8.67 2.97
C PHE A 373 -25.97 8.92 1.82
N ILE A 374 -25.48 9.44 0.69
CA ILE A 374 -26.26 9.63 -0.53
C ILE A 374 -26.80 8.30 -1.03
N LEU A 375 -25.98 7.24 -1.09
CA LEU A 375 -26.45 5.93 -1.52
C LEU A 375 -27.58 5.41 -0.65
N ILE A 376 -27.43 5.44 0.69
CA ILE A 376 -28.45 4.96 1.64
C ILE A 376 -29.81 5.62 1.36
N ARG A 377 -29.80 6.94 1.18
CA ARG A 377 -31.04 7.70 0.93
C ARG A 377 -31.63 7.44 -0.45
N MET A 378 -30.80 7.34 -1.49
CA MET A 378 -31.27 6.98 -2.82
C MET A 378 -31.89 5.57 -2.85
N LEU A 379 -31.25 4.59 -2.22
CA LEU A 379 -31.73 3.21 -2.17
C LEU A 379 -33.02 3.05 -1.35
N ALA A 380 -33.29 3.92 -0.38
CA ALA A 380 -34.56 3.90 0.35
C ALA A 380 -35.77 4.32 -0.53
N HIS A 381 -35.50 4.96 -1.67
CA HIS A 381 -36.50 5.44 -2.63
C HIS A 381 -36.63 4.61 -3.90
N ILE A 382 -35.63 3.76 -4.18
CA ILE A 382 -35.61 2.79 -5.29
C ILE A 382 -36.23 1.50 -4.79
#